data_AF-A0A0T6BL88-F1
#
_entry.id   AF-A0A0T6BL88-F1
#
_cell.length_a   1.000
_cell.length_b   1.000
_cell.length_c   1.000
_cell.angle_alpha   90.00
_cell.angle_beta   90.00
_cell.angle_gamma   90.00
#
_symmetry.space_group_name_H-M   'P 1'
#
loop_
_entity.id
_entity.type
_entity.pdbx_description
1 polymer ?
#
loop_
_entity_poly.entity_id
_entity_poly.type
_entity_poly.pdbx_seq_one_letter_code
_entity_poly.pdbx_strand_id
1 'polypeptide(L)'
;MTKTNEKIHVLADESLGGIKREYVEVDRKAEVGEKIVITASNYEEREEIYVAGHYGKVIAESEFSVNGFEADFNGFDNSFVGDDGLWYVGGPDHGEYRVLEPTNIVHIDGGRYEMVDREAEVGEKFIIVNADVQTEEPYSNGDVFTVDESWGAGDVVTVCGRLINRREYRILVPVESSEEEPQPSDPIDVIANLATRVAELERENKRIKEDLGWNEMGPGRIAELRNADSDIRHDIAALEEKVEHDRAENEEMDSYVYEEMKRMKDEIDTLHKDNRRHGEEIAQLEKGVHAQSQRHLYRQQEIERVWERMDRIESETESLKYAAKETDGKVAHLESDSDMRLFTAEEVAALLNAMRERQ
;
A
#
# COMPACT_ATOMS: atom_id res chain seq x y z
N MET A 1 30.59 18.56 -44.41
CA MET A 1 30.26 18.07 -43.06
C MET A 1 28.88 18.57 -42.72
N THR A 2 27.90 17.67 -42.77
CA THR A 2 26.50 17.96 -42.45
C THR A 2 26.40 18.22 -40.96
N LYS A 3 26.34 19.50 -40.55
CA LYS A 3 25.88 19.87 -39.21
C LYS A 3 24.42 19.45 -39.12
N THR A 4 24.16 18.29 -38.54
CA THR A 4 22.87 17.97 -37.96
C THR A 4 22.55 19.09 -36.97
N ASN A 5 21.37 19.68 -37.06
CA ASN A 5 20.85 20.57 -36.01
C ASN A 5 20.60 19.70 -34.77
N GLU A 6 21.67 19.35 -34.06
CA GLU A 6 21.61 18.63 -32.80
C GLU A 6 20.96 19.57 -31.78
N LYS A 7 19.87 19.10 -31.18
CA LYS A 7 19.15 19.86 -30.15
C LYS A 7 20.01 19.86 -28.90
N ILE A 8 20.43 21.06 -28.49
CA ILE A 8 21.34 21.26 -27.35
C ILE A 8 20.49 21.55 -26.10
N HIS A 9 20.81 20.85 -25.01
CA HIS A 9 20.18 20.99 -23.71
C HIS A 9 21.21 21.48 -22.68
N VAL A 10 20.87 22.46 -21.85
CA VAL A 10 21.77 22.98 -20.82
C VAL A 10 21.26 22.56 -19.45
N LEU A 11 21.95 21.63 -18.79
CA LEU A 11 21.54 21.03 -17.52
C LEU A 11 22.69 21.05 -16.52
N ALA A 12 22.39 21.05 -15.22
CA ALA A 12 23.43 20.88 -14.19
C ALA A 12 24.07 19.49 -14.30
N ASP A 13 25.40 19.41 -14.25
CA ASP A 13 26.18 18.16 -14.30
C ASP A 13 26.74 17.82 -12.91
N GLU A 14 26.20 16.78 -12.28
CA GLU A 14 26.63 16.33 -10.96
C GLU A 14 28.07 15.83 -10.93
N SER A 15 28.60 15.34 -12.06
CA SER A 15 30.01 14.94 -12.17
C SER A 15 30.96 16.13 -12.11
N LEU A 16 30.45 17.35 -12.34
CA LEU A 16 31.13 18.63 -12.27
C LEU A 16 30.56 19.53 -11.16
N GLY A 17 30.06 18.93 -10.06
CA GLY A 17 29.59 19.68 -8.90
C GLY A 17 28.34 20.53 -9.14
N GLY A 18 27.55 20.21 -10.18
CA GLY A 18 26.32 20.93 -10.54
C GLY A 18 26.52 22.07 -11.55
N ILE A 19 27.71 22.24 -12.12
CA ILE A 19 27.94 23.21 -13.19
C ILE A 19 27.06 22.90 -14.39
N LYS A 20 26.48 23.95 -15.00
CA LYS A 20 25.67 23.82 -16.20
C LYS A 20 26.53 23.37 -17.38
N ARG A 21 26.13 22.29 -18.04
CA ARG A 21 26.82 21.68 -19.18
C ARG A 21 25.85 21.50 -20.34
N GLU A 22 26.38 21.61 -21.56
CA GLU A 22 25.62 21.31 -22.78
C GLU A 22 25.59 19.81 -23.04
N TYR A 23 24.41 19.29 -23.36
CA TYR A 23 24.13 17.91 -23.72
C TYR A 23 23.49 17.85 -25.10
N VAL A 24 23.78 16.79 -25.85
CA VAL A 24 23.18 16.50 -27.16
C VAL A 24 22.31 15.26 -27.09
N GLU A 25 21.18 15.28 -27.80
CA GLU A 25 20.28 14.13 -27.92
C GLU A 25 20.90 13.03 -28.80
N VAL A 26 20.93 11.80 -28.30
CA VAL A 26 21.40 10.59 -29.01
C VAL A 26 20.30 9.53 -29.01
N ASP A 27 20.07 8.96 -30.19
CA ASP A 27 19.09 7.90 -30.42
C ASP A 27 19.71 6.53 -30.14
N ARG A 28 19.65 6.10 -28.88
CA ARG A 28 20.09 4.76 -28.44
C ARG A 28 19.38 4.32 -27.15
N LYS A 29 19.56 3.04 -26.80
CA LYS A 29 19.15 2.53 -25.50
C LYS A 29 19.86 3.31 -24.37
N ALA A 30 19.11 3.73 -23.37
CA ALA A 30 19.66 4.36 -22.17
C ALA A 30 20.20 3.32 -21.19
N GLU A 31 21.23 3.70 -20.44
CA GLU A 31 21.81 2.93 -19.34
C GLU A 31 21.52 3.59 -17.99
N VAL A 32 21.60 2.80 -16.92
CA VAL A 32 21.37 3.30 -15.56
C VAL A 32 22.37 4.40 -15.21
N GLY A 33 21.86 5.51 -14.70
CA GLY A 33 22.62 6.72 -14.35
C GLY A 33 22.63 7.79 -15.44
N GLU A 34 22.21 7.47 -16.67
CA GLU A 34 22.17 8.43 -17.77
C GLU A 34 21.00 9.41 -17.65
N LYS A 35 21.19 10.60 -18.22
CA LYS A 35 20.13 11.60 -18.38
C LYS A 35 19.40 11.38 -19.69
N ILE A 36 18.10 11.63 -19.67
CA ILE A 36 17.24 11.53 -20.85
C ILE A 36 16.36 12.77 -20.98
N VAL A 37 15.85 12.97 -22.19
CA VAL A 37 14.73 13.87 -22.47
C VAL A 37 13.60 13.09 -23.11
N ILE A 38 12.37 13.33 -22.68
CA ILE A 38 11.17 12.72 -23.26
C ILE A 38 10.85 13.41 -24.59
N THR A 39 10.69 12.64 -25.65
CA THR A 39 10.30 13.13 -26.99
C THR A 39 8.82 12.97 -27.27
N ALA A 40 8.19 11.96 -26.68
CA ALA A 40 6.77 11.71 -26.78
C ALA A 40 6.28 10.97 -25.53
N SER A 41 5.02 11.19 -25.16
CA SER A 41 4.36 10.45 -24.09
C SER A 41 3.13 9.76 -24.66
N ASN A 42 3.06 8.44 -24.54
CA ASN A 42 1.99 7.61 -25.13
C ASN A 42 0.79 7.42 -24.18
N TYR A 43 0.80 8.03 -23.00
CA TYR A 43 -0.32 7.98 -22.07
C TYR A 43 -1.19 9.23 -22.27
N GLU A 44 -2.10 9.16 -23.24
CA GLU A 44 -2.98 10.29 -23.60
C GLU A 44 -4.05 10.61 -22.52
N GLU A 45 -4.16 9.82 -21.44
CA GLU A 45 -5.30 9.87 -20.51
C GLU A 45 -4.96 10.20 -19.04
N ARG A 46 -3.70 10.54 -18.71
CA ARG A 46 -3.32 10.87 -17.31
C ARG A 46 -2.50 12.17 -17.25
N GLU A 47 -3.09 13.24 -16.73
CA GLU A 47 -2.45 14.56 -16.54
C GLU A 47 -1.34 14.55 -15.46
N GLU A 48 -1.07 13.41 -14.83
CA GLU A 48 -0.17 13.25 -13.69
C GLU A 48 1.13 12.51 -14.03
N ILE A 49 1.47 12.34 -15.30
CA ILE A 49 2.69 11.63 -15.73
C ILE A 49 3.71 12.57 -16.39
N TYR A 50 4.82 12.02 -16.90
CA TYR A 50 5.78 12.78 -17.71
C TYR A 50 5.23 13.15 -19.09
N VAL A 51 5.66 14.31 -19.62
CA VAL A 51 5.30 14.79 -20.96
C VAL A 51 6.54 15.08 -21.80
N ALA A 52 6.35 15.25 -23.11
CA ALA A 52 7.44 15.62 -24.02
C ALA A 52 8.14 16.90 -23.54
N GLY A 53 9.47 16.86 -23.52
CA GLY A 53 10.34 17.92 -23.00
C GLY A 53 10.77 17.73 -21.55
N HIS A 54 10.18 16.81 -20.79
CA HIS A 54 10.65 16.48 -19.44
C HIS A 54 12.03 15.81 -19.47
N TYR A 55 12.83 16.12 -18.47
CA TYR A 55 14.13 15.52 -18.23
C TYR A 55 14.05 14.49 -17.11
N GLY A 56 14.76 13.39 -17.26
CA GLY A 56 14.81 12.36 -16.23
C GLY A 56 16.20 11.76 -16.11
N LYS A 57 16.41 11.04 -15.02
CA LYS A 57 17.59 10.22 -14.78
C LYS A 57 17.19 8.76 -14.68
N VAL A 58 17.85 7.89 -15.45
CA VAL A 58 17.58 6.46 -15.40
C VAL A 58 18.08 5.87 -14.09
N ILE A 59 17.22 5.21 -13.32
CA ILE A 59 17.56 4.66 -12.00
C ILE A 59 17.59 3.14 -11.96
N ALA A 60 16.82 2.46 -12.81
CA ALA A 60 16.80 1.00 -12.90
C ALA A 60 16.38 0.52 -14.29
N GLU A 61 16.86 -0.64 -14.73
CA GLU A 61 16.31 -1.30 -15.93
C GLU A 61 14.91 -1.87 -15.62
N SER A 62 14.00 -1.86 -16.61
CA SER A 62 12.68 -2.47 -16.43
C SER A 62 12.77 -3.98 -16.50
N GLU A 63 12.24 -4.67 -15.49
CA GLU A 63 12.03 -6.12 -15.53
C GLU A 63 10.79 -6.50 -16.36
N PHE A 64 9.89 -5.54 -16.63
CA PHE A 64 8.56 -5.77 -17.20
C PHE A 64 8.48 -5.49 -18.70
N SER A 65 9.42 -4.70 -19.23
CA SER A 65 9.44 -4.32 -20.64
C SER A 65 10.84 -4.52 -21.22
N VAL A 66 10.89 -5.18 -22.37
CA VAL A 66 12.10 -5.13 -23.20
C VAL A 66 12.32 -3.65 -23.51
N ASN A 67 13.54 -3.18 -23.29
CA ASN A 67 13.96 -1.82 -23.66
C ASN A 67 13.39 -0.66 -22.81
N GLY A 68 12.56 -0.92 -21.79
CA GLY A 68 12.15 0.12 -20.84
C GLY A 68 13.07 0.22 -19.62
N PHE A 69 12.88 1.30 -18.87
CA PHE A 69 13.57 1.56 -17.61
C PHE A 69 12.70 2.39 -16.67
N GLU A 70 13.09 2.47 -15.42
CA GLU A 70 12.53 3.39 -14.44
C GLU A 70 13.37 4.67 -14.42
N ALA A 71 12.71 5.82 -14.48
CA ALA A 71 13.33 7.12 -14.48
C ALA A 71 12.82 7.98 -13.31
N ASP A 72 13.75 8.70 -12.70
CA ASP A 72 13.50 9.74 -11.72
C ASP A 72 13.47 11.10 -12.42
N PHE A 73 12.33 11.76 -12.36
CA PHE A 73 12.09 13.09 -12.95
C PHE A 73 12.33 14.23 -11.96
N ASN A 74 12.68 13.91 -10.71
CA ASN A 74 13.00 14.91 -9.69
C ASN A 74 14.38 15.54 -9.91
N GLY A 75 14.55 16.76 -9.39
CA GLY A 75 15.82 17.50 -9.53
C GLY A 75 16.01 18.20 -10.88
N PHE A 76 15.01 18.12 -11.76
CA PHE A 76 14.94 18.84 -13.03
C PHE A 76 13.85 19.93 -12.97
N ASP A 77 13.98 20.95 -13.82
CA ASP A 77 12.98 22.01 -14.00
C ASP A 77 11.84 21.53 -14.91
N ASN A 78 11.17 20.46 -14.50
CA ASN A 78 10.02 19.89 -15.19
C ASN A 78 8.72 20.52 -14.67
N SER A 79 7.67 20.53 -15.51
CA SER A 79 6.32 20.71 -15.00
C SER A 79 5.91 19.52 -14.12
N PHE A 80 4.80 19.62 -13.39
CA PHE A 80 4.35 18.59 -12.44
C PHE A 80 4.39 17.16 -13.04
N VAL A 81 4.94 16.24 -12.25
CA VAL A 81 4.97 14.79 -12.48
C VAL A 81 4.47 14.11 -11.20
N GLY A 82 3.42 13.30 -11.28
CA GLY A 82 2.83 12.55 -10.16
C GLY A 82 3.66 11.31 -9.77
N ASP A 83 3.11 10.47 -8.88
CA ASP A 83 3.78 9.27 -8.31
C ASP A 83 5.22 9.56 -7.83
N ASP A 84 5.37 10.61 -7.02
CA ASP A 84 6.66 11.06 -6.48
C ASP A 84 7.74 11.33 -7.55
N GLY A 85 7.35 11.57 -8.80
CA GLY A 85 8.26 11.82 -9.92
C GLY A 85 8.96 10.58 -10.46
N LEU A 86 8.52 9.37 -10.10
CA LEU A 86 9.12 8.11 -10.54
C LEU A 86 8.21 7.39 -11.54
N TRP A 87 8.72 7.17 -12.76
CA TRP A 87 7.92 6.54 -13.81
C TRP A 87 8.71 5.60 -14.71
N TYR A 88 8.00 4.60 -15.25
CA TYR A 88 8.51 3.76 -16.32
C TYR A 88 8.47 4.48 -17.67
N VAL A 89 9.60 4.47 -18.36
CA VAL A 89 9.80 5.11 -19.65
C VAL A 89 10.33 4.09 -20.64
N GLY A 90 9.85 4.18 -21.88
CA GLY A 90 10.34 3.36 -22.97
C GLY A 90 9.52 2.07 -23.16
N GLY A 91 9.87 1.37 -24.23
CA GLY A 91 9.14 0.22 -24.74
C GLY A 91 9.86 -0.37 -25.95
N PRO A 92 9.19 -1.24 -26.73
CA PRO A 92 9.84 -2.00 -27.82
C PRO A 92 10.64 -1.13 -28.81
N ASP A 93 10.17 0.09 -29.06
CA ASP A 93 10.68 0.96 -30.12
C ASP A 93 11.64 2.07 -29.65
N HIS A 94 11.87 2.24 -28.34
CA HIS A 94 12.72 3.31 -27.75
C HIS A 94 12.44 4.76 -28.19
N GLY A 95 11.33 5.02 -28.89
CA GLY A 95 11.05 6.31 -29.52
C GLY A 95 10.50 7.40 -28.58
N GLU A 96 10.23 7.07 -27.31
CA GLU A 96 9.64 7.96 -26.32
C GLU A 96 10.67 8.89 -25.66
N TYR A 97 11.97 8.62 -25.83
CA TYR A 97 13.03 9.38 -25.21
C TYR A 97 14.28 9.49 -26.11
N ARG A 98 15.18 10.39 -25.69
CA ARG A 98 16.55 10.52 -26.21
C ARG A 98 17.54 10.54 -25.04
N VAL A 99 18.66 9.85 -25.20
CA VAL A 99 19.76 9.92 -24.24
C VAL A 99 20.47 11.26 -24.40
N LEU A 100 20.82 11.90 -23.29
CA LEU A 100 21.56 13.15 -23.27
C LEU A 100 23.04 12.88 -23.02
N GLU A 101 23.84 12.94 -24.08
CA GLU A 101 25.28 12.78 -23.97
C GLU A 101 25.96 14.13 -23.70
N PRO A 102 26.84 14.21 -22.69
CA PRO A 102 27.49 15.45 -22.33
C PRO A 102 28.53 15.89 -23.38
N THR A 103 28.53 17.16 -23.73
CA THR A 103 29.55 17.79 -24.59
C THR A 103 30.72 18.32 -23.76
N ASN A 104 31.77 18.85 -24.39
CA ASN A 104 32.84 19.54 -23.65
C ASN A 104 32.49 21.00 -23.29
N ILE A 105 31.26 21.46 -23.52
CA ILE A 105 30.89 22.87 -23.32
C ILE A 105 30.18 23.05 -21.98
N VAL A 106 30.66 24.01 -21.18
CA VAL A 106 30.14 24.37 -19.85
C VAL A 106 29.80 25.86 -19.76
N HIS A 107 28.87 26.18 -18.88
CA HIS A 107 28.39 27.54 -18.61
C HIS A 107 28.77 27.93 -17.18
N ILE A 108 29.67 28.89 -17.06
CA ILE A 108 30.27 29.33 -15.78
C ILE A 108 30.19 30.86 -15.73
N ASP A 109 29.62 31.41 -14.67
CA ASP A 109 29.44 32.87 -14.47
C ASP A 109 28.79 33.59 -15.68
N GLY A 110 27.92 32.90 -16.41
CA GLY A 110 27.27 33.41 -17.63
C GLY A 110 28.13 33.36 -18.90
N GLY A 111 29.39 32.92 -18.81
CA GLY A 111 30.26 32.64 -19.95
C GLY A 111 30.13 31.20 -20.45
N ARG A 112 30.30 31.01 -21.75
CA ARG A 112 30.30 29.71 -22.42
C ARG A 112 31.74 29.28 -22.73
N TYR A 113 32.16 28.15 -22.20
CA TYR A 113 33.55 27.68 -22.28
C TYR A 113 33.62 26.25 -22.81
N GLU A 114 34.61 25.96 -23.65
CA GLU A 114 34.97 24.61 -24.06
C GLU A 114 36.07 24.08 -23.12
N MET A 115 35.84 22.90 -22.56
CA MET A 115 36.79 22.14 -21.76
C MET A 115 37.79 21.44 -22.68
N VAL A 116 39.03 21.91 -22.67
CA VAL A 116 40.11 21.39 -23.52
C VAL A 116 41.12 20.62 -22.69
N ASP A 117 41.46 19.42 -23.16
CA ASP A 117 42.50 18.58 -22.56
C ASP A 117 43.88 18.94 -23.13
N ARG A 118 44.48 20.02 -22.62
CA ARG A 118 45.87 20.43 -22.94
C ARG A 118 46.59 20.99 -21.71
N GLU A 119 47.92 21.08 -21.81
CA GLU A 119 48.72 21.76 -20.77
C GLU A 119 48.26 23.22 -20.62
N ALA A 120 48.17 23.66 -19.37
CA ALA A 120 47.77 25.01 -19.02
C ALA A 120 48.92 25.98 -19.17
N GLU A 121 48.62 27.19 -19.62
CA GLU A 121 49.53 28.33 -19.55
C GLU A 121 49.22 29.20 -18.32
N VAL A 122 50.23 29.90 -17.82
CA VAL A 122 50.07 30.82 -16.67
C VAL A 122 49.02 31.89 -17.00
N GLY A 123 48.08 32.08 -16.09
CA GLY A 123 46.95 33.00 -16.24
C GLY A 123 45.68 32.39 -16.85
N GLU A 124 45.72 31.15 -17.36
CA GLU A 124 44.51 30.50 -17.90
C GLU A 124 43.56 30.03 -16.79
N LYS A 125 42.26 29.99 -17.10
CA LYS A 125 41.24 29.38 -16.24
C LYS A 125 41.09 27.90 -16.55
N PHE A 126 40.89 27.09 -15.52
CA PHE A 126 40.62 25.67 -15.66
C PHE A 126 39.57 25.19 -14.66
N ILE A 127 38.92 24.08 -14.99
CA ILE A 127 37.92 23.40 -14.17
C ILE A 127 38.47 22.06 -13.69
N ILE A 128 38.19 21.69 -12.45
CA ILE A 128 38.47 20.36 -11.91
C ILE A 128 37.41 19.36 -12.41
N VAL A 129 37.84 18.27 -13.04
CA VAL A 129 36.98 17.20 -13.57
C VAL A 129 37.21 15.84 -12.91
N ASN A 130 38.32 15.68 -12.18
CA ASN A 130 38.67 14.45 -11.48
C ASN A 130 39.53 14.75 -10.25
N ALA A 131 38.90 15.33 -9.22
CA ALA A 131 39.56 15.73 -7.99
C ALA A 131 40.22 14.54 -7.26
N ASP A 132 41.53 14.61 -7.07
CA ASP A 132 42.34 13.71 -6.26
C ASP A 132 42.92 14.51 -5.09
N VAL A 133 42.12 14.63 -4.03
CA VAL A 133 42.45 15.47 -2.89
C VAL A 133 43.54 14.81 -2.04
N GLN A 134 44.79 15.16 -2.32
CA GLN A 134 45.97 14.82 -1.50
C GLN A 134 46.44 15.97 -0.60
N THR A 135 45.63 17.03 -0.49
CA THR A 135 45.97 18.30 0.18
C THR A 135 45.09 18.53 1.43
N GLU A 136 45.62 19.27 2.41
CA GLU A 136 44.90 19.68 3.62
C GLU A 136 43.68 20.57 3.33
N GLU A 137 43.70 21.29 2.20
CA GLU A 137 42.55 22.04 1.69
C GLU A 137 41.87 21.30 0.53
N PRO A 138 40.67 20.72 0.74
CA PRO A 138 39.97 19.99 -0.30
C PRO A 138 39.44 20.90 -1.41
N TYR A 139 39.45 20.38 -2.63
CA TYR A 139 38.76 20.91 -3.79
C TYR A 139 37.87 19.81 -4.40
N SER A 140 36.85 20.20 -5.15
CA SER A 140 35.85 19.29 -5.70
C SER A 140 35.79 19.41 -7.22
N ASN A 141 35.23 18.38 -7.88
CA ASN A 141 34.85 18.51 -9.27
C ASN A 141 33.91 19.70 -9.46
N GLY A 142 34.17 20.49 -10.50
CA GLY A 142 33.48 21.74 -10.75
C GLY A 142 34.21 22.98 -10.23
N ASP A 143 35.18 22.85 -9.32
CA ASP A 143 35.93 24.02 -8.86
C ASP A 143 36.73 24.64 -10.03
N VAL A 144 36.69 25.97 -10.11
CA VAL A 144 37.37 26.75 -11.15
C VAL A 144 38.52 27.54 -10.54
N PHE A 145 39.70 27.41 -11.14
CA PHE A 145 40.91 28.10 -10.70
C PHE A 145 41.62 28.80 -11.85
N THR A 146 42.60 29.62 -11.49
CA THR A 146 43.53 30.26 -12.41
C THR A 146 44.94 29.75 -12.15
N VAL A 147 45.68 29.47 -13.23
CA VAL A 147 47.08 29.01 -13.17
C VAL A 147 47.98 30.15 -12.74
N ASP A 148 48.81 29.91 -11.73
CA ASP A 148 49.87 30.82 -11.27
C ASP A 148 51.25 30.35 -11.76
N GLU A 149 51.53 29.04 -11.64
CA GLU A 149 52.76 28.42 -12.14
C GLU A 149 52.47 27.09 -12.82
N SER A 150 53.20 26.79 -13.89
CA SER A 150 53.19 25.48 -14.56
C SER A 150 54.47 24.71 -14.20
N TRP A 151 54.32 23.48 -13.72
CA TRP A 151 55.41 22.59 -13.36
C TRP A 151 55.64 21.51 -14.43
N GLY A 152 56.78 20.82 -14.39
CA GLY A 152 57.10 19.77 -15.35
C GLY A 152 56.07 18.63 -15.31
N ALA A 153 55.73 18.07 -16.48
CA ALA A 153 54.66 17.08 -16.73
C ALA A 153 53.22 17.63 -16.82
N GLY A 154 53.05 18.96 -16.80
CA GLY A 154 51.76 19.62 -17.04
C GLY A 154 50.94 19.88 -15.77
N ASP A 155 51.52 19.63 -14.60
CA ASP A 155 50.91 19.97 -13.32
C ASP A 155 50.94 21.47 -13.09
N VAL A 156 49.96 22.00 -12.36
CA VAL A 156 49.79 23.45 -12.18
C VAL A 156 49.66 23.80 -10.72
N VAL A 157 50.16 24.99 -10.37
CA VAL A 157 49.90 25.64 -9.08
C VAL A 157 48.87 26.73 -9.31
N THR A 158 47.81 26.73 -8.50
CA THR A 158 46.79 27.79 -8.54
C THR A 158 47.27 29.05 -7.82
N VAL A 159 46.62 30.18 -8.08
CA VAL A 159 46.86 31.46 -7.35
C VAL A 159 46.69 31.31 -5.82
N CYS A 160 45.90 30.35 -5.35
CA CYS A 160 45.77 30.02 -3.92
C CYS A 160 46.79 29.00 -3.41
N GLY A 161 47.82 28.67 -4.19
CA GLY A 161 48.94 27.82 -3.79
C GLY A 161 48.65 26.32 -3.84
N ARG A 162 47.62 25.88 -4.59
CA ARG A 162 47.23 24.46 -4.67
C ARG A 162 47.91 23.79 -5.85
N LEU A 163 48.55 22.65 -5.62
CA LEU A 163 49.08 21.79 -6.67
C LEU A 163 47.98 20.90 -7.24
N ILE A 164 47.75 20.96 -8.54
CA ILE A 164 46.74 20.19 -9.27
C ILE A 164 47.43 19.36 -10.34
N ASN A 165 47.19 18.05 -10.37
CA ASN A 165 47.81 17.19 -11.39
C ASN A 165 47.15 17.41 -12.75
N ARG A 166 47.93 17.24 -13.83
CA ARG A 166 47.47 17.40 -15.22
C ARG A 166 46.18 16.65 -15.57
N ARG A 167 45.96 15.50 -14.92
CA ARG A 167 44.81 14.62 -15.17
C ARG A 167 43.51 15.15 -14.56
N GLU A 168 43.60 16.01 -13.55
CA GLU A 168 42.48 16.45 -12.72
C GLU A 168 41.74 17.64 -13.33
N TYR A 169 42.36 18.37 -14.26
CA TYR A 169 41.79 19.60 -14.80
C TYR A 169 41.55 19.57 -16.32
N ARG A 170 40.68 20.48 -16.77
CA ARG A 170 40.53 20.86 -18.19
C ARG A 170 40.56 22.37 -18.31
N ILE A 171 41.20 22.87 -19.37
CA ILE A 171 41.30 24.32 -19.63
C ILE A 171 39.96 24.83 -20.13
N LEU A 172 39.55 26.00 -19.65
CA LEU A 172 38.34 26.68 -20.09
C LEU A 172 38.68 27.69 -21.17
N VAL A 173 38.45 27.30 -22.42
CA VAL A 173 38.62 28.20 -23.57
C VAL A 173 37.29 28.89 -23.85
N PRO A 174 37.21 30.24 -23.83
CA PRO A 174 35.99 30.95 -24.17
C PRO A 174 35.53 30.57 -25.58
N VAL A 175 34.29 30.14 -25.73
CA VAL A 175 33.67 29.93 -27.04
C VAL A 175 33.02 31.26 -27.41
N GLU A 176 33.75 32.11 -28.13
CA GLU A 176 33.26 33.45 -28.51
C GLU A 176 31.85 33.37 -29.10
N SER A 177 30.88 34.01 -28.44
CA SER A 177 29.70 34.51 -29.13
C SER A 177 30.19 35.64 -30.02
N SER A 178 30.12 35.47 -31.34
CA SER A 178 30.60 36.40 -32.35
C SER A 178 29.80 37.71 -32.38
N GLU A 179 29.84 38.50 -31.33
CA GLU A 179 29.42 39.90 -31.30
C GLU A 179 30.67 40.77 -31.09
N GLU A 180 31.60 40.68 -32.04
CA GLU A 180 32.69 41.65 -32.15
C GLU A 180 32.11 42.98 -32.66
N GLU A 181 31.84 43.90 -31.73
CA GLU A 181 31.51 45.27 -32.09
C GLU A 181 32.77 46.01 -32.56
N PRO A 182 32.78 46.58 -33.78
CA PRO A 182 33.92 47.35 -34.25
C PRO A 182 34.09 48.61 -33.39
N GLN A 183 35.24 48.73 -32.73
CA GLN A 183 35.63 49.94 -31.99
C GLN A 183 35.77 51.11 -32.98
N PRO A 184 34.90 52.14 -32.90
CA PRO A 184 34.97 53.27 -33.80
C PRO A 184 36.15 54.18 -33.43
N SER A 185 36.96 54.58 -34.41
CA SER A 185 38.18 55.37 -34.22
C SER A 185 37.92 56.88 -34.05
N ASP A 186 36.69 57.35 -34.30
CA ASP A 186 36.31 58.77 -34.37
C ASP A 186 35.09 59.09 -33.47
N PRO A 187 35.10 60.21 -32.69
CA PRO A 187 33.95 60.69 -31.92
C PRO A 187 32.64 60.81 -32.69
N ILE A 188 32.67 61.08 -34.01
CA ILE A 188 31.47 61.13 -34.85
C ILE A 188 30.86 59.74 -35.02
N ASP A 189 31.68 58.70 -35.19
CA ASP A 189 31.22 57.33 -35.31
C ASP A 189 30.69 56.79 -33.98
N VAL A 190 31.28 57.22 -32.86
CA VAL A 190 30.77 56.91 -31.51
C VAL A 190 29.37 57.49 -31.32
N ILE A 191 29.12 58.73 -31.75
CA ILE A 191 27.81 59.38 -31.65
C ILE A 191 26.78 58.67 -32.55
N ALA A 192 27.16 58.29 -33.77
CA ALA A 192 26.30 57.57 -34.69
C ALA A 192 25.95 56.15 -34.17
N ASN A 193 26.93 55.45 -33.60
CA ASN A 193 26.73 54.13 -33.00
C ASN A 193 25.83 54.23 -31.75
N LEU A 194 26.09 55.18 -30.85
CA LEU A 194 25.22 55.41 -29.69
C LEU A 194 23.78 55.74 -30.09
N ALA A 195 23.58 56.61 -31.09
CA ALA A 195 22.24 56.96 -31.56
C ALA A 195 21.49 55.74 -32.12
N THR A 196 22.21 54.85 -32.80
CA THR A 196 21.66 53.60 -33.34
C THR A 196 21.28 52.65 -32.20
N ARG A 197 22.18 52.46 -31.23
CA ARG A 197 21.98 51.62 -30.04
C ARG A 197 20.80 52.09 -29.19
N VAL A 198 20.67 53.41 -28.98
CA VAL A 198 19.55 53.99 -28.24
C VAL A 198 18.23 53.75 -28.98
N ALA A 199 18.19 53.91 -30.31
CA ALA A 199 16.98 53.63 -31.09
C ALA A 199 16.60 52.14 -31.06
N GLU A 200 17.58 51.23 -31.05
CA GLU A 200 17.35 49.79 -30.89
C GLU A 200 16.81 49.46 -29.50
N LEU A 201 17.45 49.98 -28.45
CA LEU A 201 17.01 49.83 -27.07
C LEU A 201 15.59 50.37 -26.85
N GLU A 202 15.24 51.51 -27.44
CA GLU A 202 13.87 52.06 -27.35
C GLU A 202 12.84 51.16 -28.05
N ARG A 203 13.17 50.59 -29.21
CA ARG A 203 12.29 49.62 -29.90
C ARG A 203 12.14 48.34 -29.09
N GLU A 204 13.22 47.87 -28.49
CA GLU A 204 13.22 46.66 -27.68
C GLU A 204 12.43 46.85 -26.38
N ASN A 205 12.60 48.00 -25.72
CA ASN A 205 11.80 48.37 -24.54
C ASN A 205 10.31 48.48 -24.89
N LYS A 206 9.97 48.96 -26.09
CA LYS A 206 8.59 48.98 -26.58
C LYS A 206 8.06 47.56 -26.82
N ARG A 207 8.83 46.68 -27.48
CA ARG A 207 8.48 45.26 -27.66
C ARG A 207 8.27 44.56 -26.32
N ILE A 208 9.20 44.71 -25.38
CA ILE A 208 9.10 44.11 -24.04
C ILE A 208 7.82 44.57 -23.32
N LYS A 209 7.45 45.85 -23.43
CA LYS A 209 6.18 46.34 -22.87
C LYS A 209 4.95 45.76 -23.55
N GLU A 210 5.03 45.46 -24.85
CA GLU A 210 3.95 44.78 -25.59
C GLU A 210 3.89 43.29 -25.25
N ASP A 211 5.02 42.58 -25.24
CA ASP A 211 5.15 41.15 -24.91
C ASP A 211 4.73 40.85 -23.47
N LEU A 212 5.11 41.71 -22.53
CA LEU A 212 4.67 41.63 -21.14
C LEU A 212 3.23 42.10 -20.95
N GLY A 213 2.52 42.48 -22.03
CA GLY A 213 1.14 42.93 -21.99
C GLY A 213 0.92 44.16 -21.11
N TRP A 214 1.95 44.97 -20.85
CA TRP A 214 1.87 46.11 -19.92
C TRP A 214 0.79 47.12 -20.32
N ASN A 215 0.56 47.28 -21.63
CA ASN A 215 -0.48 48.14 -22.19
C ASN A 215 -1.90 47.58 -21.97
N GLU A 216 -2.05 46.26 -21.90
CA GLU A 216 -3.32 45.58 -21.61
C GLU A 216 -3.57 45.47 -20.11
N MET A 217 -2.50 45.28 -19.32
CA MET A 217 -2.58 45.11 -17.88
C MET A 217 -2.83 46.42 -17.14
N GLY A 218 -2.29 47.54 -17.61
CA GLY A 218 -2.46 48.84 -16.96
C GLY A 218 -1.86 48.93 -15.54
N PRO A 219 -1.75 50.14 -14.96
CA PRO A 219 -1.05 50.36 -13.70
C PRO A 219 -1.76 49.78 -12.44
N GLY A 220 -2.98 49.24 -12.56
CA GLY A 220 -3.79 48.75 -11.43
C GLY A 220 -3.84 47.23 -11.24
N ARG A 221 -3.50 46.43 -12.25
CA ARG A 221 -3.73 44.98 -12.23
C ARG A 221 -2.86 44.21 -11.24
N ILE A 222 -1.69 44.75 -10.89
CA ILE A 222 -0.88 44.22 -9.79
C ILE A 222 -1.62 44.33 -8.45
N ALA A 223 -2.39 45.40 -8.23
CA ALA A 223 -3.19 45.55 -7.01
C ALA A 223 -4.39 44.60 -7.00
N GLU A 224 -5.04 44.40 -8.14
CA GLU A 224 -6.14 43.43 -8.29
C GLU A 224 -5.66 41.99 -8.07
N LEU A 225 -4.54 41.61 -8.67
CA LEU A 225 -3.91 40.29 -8.46
C LEU A 225 -3.51 40.09 -7.00
N ARG A 226 -3.01 41.12 -6.31
CA ARG A 226 -2.70 41.04 -4.88
C ARG A 226 -3.94 40.85 -4.02
N ASN A 227 -5.05 41.49 -4.37
CA ASN A 227 -6.30 41.30 -3.65
C ASN A 227 -6.85 39.89 -3.89
N ALA A 228 -6.83 39.41 -5.13
CA ALA A 228 -7.23 38.03 -5.46
C ALA A 228 -6.34 36.99 -4.77
N ASP A 229 -5.02 37.20 -4.73
CA ASP A 229 -4.08 36.35 -3.99
C ASP A 229 -4.39 36.37 -2.48
N SER A 230 -4.75 37.53 -1.92
CA SER A 230 -5.18 37.65 -0.53
C SER A 230 -6.48 36.90 -0.24
N ASP A 231 -7.46 36.97 -1.14
CA ASP A 231 -8.74 36.24 -1.01
C ASP A 231 -8.50 34.74 -1.09
N ILE A 232 -7.68 34.27 -2.05
CA ILE A 232 -7.30 32.86 -2.19
C ILE A 232 -6.60 32.36 -0.92
N ARG A 233 -5.67 33.14 -0.35
CA ARG A 233 -5.01 32.77 0.91
C ARG A 233 -6.00 32.64 2.07
N HIS A 234 -7.02 33.50 2.12
CA HIS A 234 -8.05 33.43 3.15
C HIS A 234 -8.90 32.16 3.00
N ASP A 235 -9.31 31.84 1.77
CA ASP A 235 -10.07 30.63 1.46
C ASP A 235 -9.26 29.35 1.76
N ILE A 236 -7.96 29.34 1.43
CA ILE A 236 -7.05 28.23 1.77
C ILE A 236 -7.01 28.03 3.28
N ALA A 237 -6.82 29.10 4.07
CA ALA A 237 -6.78 28.99 5.53
C ALA A 237 -8.09 28.44 6.13
N ALA A 238 -9.25 28.83 5.58
CA ALA A 238 -10.54 28.31 6.02
C ALA A 238 -10.72 26.82 5.66
N LEU A 239 -10.21 26.39 4.50
CA LEU A 239 -10.23 24.98 4.10
C LEU A 239 -9.29 24.12 4.96
N GLU A 240 -8.10 24.63 5.29
CA GLU A 240 -7.16 23.96 6.18
C GLU A 240 -7.75 23.71 7.57
N GLU A 241 -8.42 24.72 8.16
CA GLU A 241 -9.10 24.57 9.45
C GLU A 241 -10.21 23.51 9.40
N LYS A 242 -11.00 23.50 8.31
CA LYS A 242 -12.06 22.51 8.12
C LYS A 242 -11.49 21.09 7.99
N VAL A 243 -10.42 20.90 7.22
CA VAL A 243 -9.77 19.60 7.05
C VAL A 243 -9.24 19.07 8.38
N GLU A 244 -8.64 19.93 9.22
CA GLU A 244 -8.19 19.51 10.54
C GLU A 244 -9.34 19.15 11.48
N HIS A 245 -10.44 19.90 11.44
CA HIS A 245 -11.64 19.55 12.19
C HIS A 245 -12.22 18.19 11.76
N ASP A 246 -12.38 17.97 10.45
CA ASP A 246 -12.92 16.72 9.91
C ASP A 246 -11.99 15.52 10.21
N ARG A 247 -10.66 15.74 10.24
CA ARG A 247 -9.69 14.73 10.70
C ARG A 247 -9.89 14.39 12.17
N ALA A 248 -10.02 15.38 13.04
CA ALA A 248 -10.23 15.17 14.47
C ALA A 248 -11.55 14.42 14.76
N GLU A 249 -12.64 14.77 14.07
CA GLU A 249 -13.91 14.05 14.19
C GLU A 249 -13.81 12.59 13.71
N ASN A 250 -13.09 12.34 12.61
CA ASN A 250 -12.86 10.98 12.12
C ASN A 250 -12.03 10.14 13.10
N GLU A 251 -11.00 10.71 13.72
CA GLU A 251 -10.20 10.01 14.74
C GLU A 251 -11.05 9.63 15.97
N GLU A 252 -11.95 10.52 16.40
CA GLU A 252 -12.88 10.23 17.49
C GLU A 252 -13.86 9.10 17.12
N MET A 253 -14.39 9.13 15.90
CA MET A 253 -15.27 8.09 15.37
C MET A 253 -14.57 6.73 15.30
N ASP A 254 -13.34 6.67 14.80
CA ASP A 254 -12.55 5.44 14.69
C ASP A 254 -12.30 4.82 16.07
N SER A 255 -11.98 5.65 17.06
CA SER A 255 -11.82 5.20 18.45
C SER A 255 -13.11 4.60 19.01
N TYR A 256 -14.24 5.30 18.84
CA TYR A 256 -15.55 4.83 19.29
C TYR A 256 -15.94 3.49 18.64
N VAL A 257 -15.79 3.38 17.32
CA VAL A 257 -16.10 2.15 16.57
C VAL A 257 -15.22 1.00 17.04
N TYR A 258 -13.92 1.25 17.29
CA TYR A 258 -13.00 0.23 17.78
C TYR A 258 -13.39 -0.30 19.17
N GLU A 259 -13.76 0.59 20.10
CA GLU A 259 -14.22 0.18 21.43
C GLU A 259 -15.53 -0.62 21.39
N GLU A 260 -16.50 -0.19 20.58
CA GLU A 260 -17.75 -0.91 20.39
C GLU A 260 -17.55 -2.29 19.73
N MET A 261 -16.70 -2.39 18.71
CA MET A 261 -16.34 -3.67 18.11
C MET A 261 -15.68 -4.62 19.11
N LYS A 262 -14.81 -4.10 19.97
CA LYS A 262 -14.17 -4.88 21.03
C LYS A 262 -15.20 -5.41 22.03
N ARG A 263 -16.14 -4.56 22.47
CA ARG A 263 -17.23 -4.97 23.37
C ARG A 263 -18.10 -6.06 22.75
N MET A 264 -18.50 -5.90 21.49
CA MET A 264 -19.31 -6.91 20.78
C MET A 264 -18.57 -8.23 20.66
N LYS A 265 -17.26 -8.20 20.41
CA LYS A 265 -16.44 -9.41 20.36
C LYS A 265 -16.41 -10.14 21.70
N ASP A 266 -16.23 -9.42 22.80
CA ASP A 266 -16.24 -10.00 24.16
C ASP A 266 -17.61 -10.61 24.50
N GLU A 267 -18.71 -9.98 24.04
CA GLU A 267 -20.07 -10.50 24.19
C GLU A 267 -20.28 -11.79 23.39
N ILE A 268 -19.85 -11.81 22.12
CA ILE A 268 -19.91 -13.01 21.26
C ILE A 268 -19.12 -14.17 21.89
N ASP A 269 -17.93 -13.90 22.42
CA ASP A 269 -17.12 -14.92 23.07
C ASP A 269 -17.78 -15.49 24.32
N THR A 270 -18.48 -14.64 25.07
CA THR A 270 -19.26 -15.05 26.25
C THR A 270 -20.44 -15.92 25.84
N LEU A 271 -21.23 -15.48 24.86
CA LEU A 271 -22.36 -16.25 24.33
C LEU A 271 -21.92 -17.62 23.76
N HIS A 272 -20.77 -17.69 23.09
CA HIS A 272 -20.22 -18.95 22.61
C HIS A 272 -19.82 -19.91 23.73
N LYS A 273 -19.35 -19.41 24.88
CA LYS A 273 -19.08 -20.25 26.05
C LYS A 273 -20.37 -20.78 26.67
N ASP A 274 -21.37 -19.92 26.82
CA ASP A 274 -22.67 -20.32 27.38
C ASP A 274 -23.39 -21.34 26.50
N ASN A 275 -23.39 -21.14 25.17
CA ASN A 275 -23.97 -22.10 24.23
C ASN A 275 -23.29 -23.47 24.30
N ARG A 276 -21.95 -23.52 24.47
CA ARG A 276 -21.25 -24.79 24.71
C ARG A 276 -21.70 -25.45 26.00
N ARG A 277 -21.78 -24.70 27.10
CA ARG A 277 -22.25 -25.22 28.38
C ARG A 277 -23.67 -25.77 28.30
N HIS A 278 -24.59 -25.02 27.69
CA HIS A 278 -25.96 -25.48 27.48
C HIS A 278 -26.02 -26.74 26.61
N GLY A 279 -25.16 -26.85 25.58
CA GLY A 279 -25.03 -28.06 24.78
C GLY A 279 -24.63 -29.29 25.61
N GLU A 280 -23.67 -29.12 26.53
CA GLU A 280 -23.26 -30.19 27.46
C GLU A 280 -24.37 -30.58 28.44
N GLU A 281 -25.09 -29.59 28.99
CA GLU A 281 -26.23 -29.80 29.89
C GLU A 281 -27.36 -30.57 29.20
N ILE A 282 -27.69 -30.20 27.95
CA ILE A 282 -28.69 -30.91 27.14
C ILE A 282 -28.26 -32.37 26.90
N ALA A 283 -27.01 -32.61 26.50
CA ALA A 283 -26.51 -33.97 26.28
C ALA A 283 -26.57 -34.83 27.55
N GLN A 284 -26.36 -34.23 28.72
CA GLN A 284 -26.46 -34.92 30.00
C GLN A 284 -27.92 -35.24 30.36
N LEU A 285 -28.85 -34.31 30.11
CA LEU A 285 -30.28 -34.53 30.31
C LEU A 285 -30.81 -35.63 29.39
N GLU A 286 -30.40 -35.65 28.11
CA GLU A 286 -30.78 -36.70 27.17
C GLU A 286 -30.35 -38.09 27.65
N LYS A 287 -29.12 -38.24 28.17
CA LYS A 287 -28.66 -39.48 28.80
C LYS A 287 -29.53 -39.88 30.00
N GLY A 288 -29.89 -38.91 30.84
CA GLY A 288 -30.78 -39.12 31.99
C GLY A 288 -32.17 -39.61 31.59
N VAL A 289 -32.78 -38.96 30.59
CA VAL A 289 -34.09 -39.33 30.02
C VAL A 289 -34.02 -40.71 29.38
N HIS A 290 -32.96 -41.03 28.65
CA HIS A 290 -32.79 -42.35 28.04
C HIS A 290 -32.70 -43.44 29.13
N ALA A 291 -31.87 -43.23 30.16
CA ALA A 291 -31.76 -44.17 31.27
C ALA A 291 -33.09 -44.35 32.03
N GLN A 292 -33.85 -43.27 32.23
CA GLN A 292 -35.17 -43.34 32.83
C GLN A 292 -36.17 -44.11 31.97
N SER A 293 -36.16 -43.88 30.65
CA SER A 293 -37.02 -44.59 29.70
C SER A 293 -36.73 -46.09 29.70
N GLN A 294 -35.45 -46.50 29.72
CA GLN A 294 -35.05 -47.90 29.85
C GLN A 294 -35.55 -48.53 31.16
N ARG A 295 -35.47 -47.80 32.29
CA ARG A 295 -36.05 -48.27 33.56
C ARG A 295 -37.56 -48.43 33.51
N HIS A 296 -38.27 -47.54 32.81
CA HIS A 296 -39.72 -47.67 32.62
C HIS A 296 -40.08 -48.88 31.77
N LEU A 297 -39.36 -49.12 30.67
CA LEU A 297 -39.54 -50.31 29.82
C LEU A 297 -39.34 -51.60 30.61
N TYR A 298 -38.26 -51.68 31.39
CA TYR A 298 -38.00 -52.85 32.23
C TYR A 298 -39.11 -53.10 33.25
N ARG A 299 -39.60 -52.04 33.93
CA ARG A 299 -40.75 -52.15 34.85
C ARG A 299 -42.03 -52.56 34.13
N GLN A 300 -42.28 -52.07 32.92
CA GLN A 300 -43.43 -52.50 32.12
C GLN A 300 -43.36 -54.00 31.80
N GLN A 301 -42.20 -54.51 31.38
CA GLN A 301 -42.00 -55.95 31.15
C GLN A 301 -42.21 -56.78 32.42
N GLU A 302 -41.79 -56.29 33.59
CA GLU A 302 -42.07 -56.98 34.86
C GLU A 302 -43.56 -57.03 35.17
N ILE A 303 -44.28 -55.93 34.93
CA ILE A 303 -45.74 -55.87 35.11
C ILE A 303 -46.44 -56.84 34.16
N GLU A 304 -46.02 -56.92 32.89
CA GLU A 304 -46.56 -57.88 31.92
C GLU A 304 -46.36 -59.33 32.38
N ARG A 305 -45.16 -59.69 32.86
CA ARG A 305 -44.92 -61.03 33.43
C ARG A 305 -45.78 -61.32 34.65
N VAL A 306 -46.08 -60.31 35.47
CA VAL A 306 -46.98 -60.48 36.62
C VAL A 306 -48.41 -60.74 36.14
N TRP A 307 -48.88 -60.02 35.12
CA TRP A 307 -50.19 -60.27 34.51
C TRP A 307 -50.29 -61.69 33.91
N GLU A 308 -49.30 -62.12 33.13
CA GLU A 308 -49.28 -63.50 32.58
C GLU A 308 -49.34 -64.57 33.69
N ARG A 309 -48.65 -64.33 34.81
CA ARG A 309 -48.73 -65.22 35.99
C ARG A 309 -50.10 -65.18 36.65
N MET A 310 -50.74 -64.02 36.73
CA MET A 310 -52.09 -63.89 37.27
C MET A 310 -53.10 -64.65 36.41
N ASP A 311 -53.05 -64.47 35.09
CA ASP A 311 -53.93 -65.18 34.14
C ASP A 311 -53.77 -66.70 34.27
N ARG A 312 -52.53 -67.18 34.42
CA ARG A 312 -52.27 -68.61 34.67
C ARG A 312 -52.86 -69.08 35.99
N ILE A 313 -52.67 -68.33 37.08
CA ILE A 313 -53.24 -68.66 38.39
C ILE A 313 -54.76 -68.69 38.29
N GLU A 314 -55.38 -67.72 37.61
CA GLU A 314 -56.83 -67.68 37.40
C GLU A 314 -57.32 -68.95 36.68
N SER A 315 -56.65 -69.33 35.59
CA SER A 315 -56.96 -70.58 34.87
C SER A 315 -56.78 -71.84 35.75
N GLU A 316 -55.70 -71.92 36.52
CA GLU A 316 -55.44 -73.03 37.45
C GLU A 316 -56.54 -73.09 38.53
N THR A 317 -56.91 -71.95 39.11
CA THR A 317 -57.98 -71.90 40.13
C THR A 317 -59.35 -72.32 39.59
N GLU A 318 -59.70 -71.94 38.36
CA GLU A 318 -60.97 -72.36 37.76
C GLU A 318 -60.96 -73.87 37.47
N SER A 319 -59.83 -74.42 37.00
CA SER A 319 -59.68 -75.87 36.82
C SER A 319 -59.80 -76.67 38.13
N LEU A 320 -59.19 -76.17 39.22
CA LEU A 320 -59.29 -76.77 40.55
C LEU A 320 -60.72 -76.73 41.08
N LYS A 321 -61.46 -75.65 40.82
CA LYS A 321 -62.87 -75.52 41.18
C LYS A 321 -63.74 -76.53 40.43
N TYR A 322 -63.49 -76.77 39.14
CA TYR A 322 -64.16 -77.84 38.40
C TYR A 322 -63.84 -79.23 38.99
N ALA A 323 -62.57 -79.51 39.29
CA ALA A 323 -62.16 -80.77 39.90
C ALA A 323 -62.80 -80.97 41.29
N ALA A 324 -62.87 -79.92 42.12
CA ALA A 324 -63.52 -79.94 43.43
C ALA A 324 -65.03 -80.24 43.32
N LYS A 325 -65.70 -79.64 42.34
CA LYS A 325 -67.13 -79.92 42.07
C LYS A 325 -67.36 -81.36 41.62
N GLU A 326 -66.45 -81.92 40.82
CA GLU A 326 -66.50 -83.33 40.42
C GLU A 326 -66.28 -84.26 41.63
N THR A 327 -65.32 -83.95 42.50
CA THR A 327 -65.09 -84.73 43.72
C THR A 327 -66.27 -84.63 44.69
N ASP A 328 -66.85 -83.45 44.90
CA ASP A 328 -68.05 -83.27 45.73
C ASP A 328 -69.23 -84.08 45.16
N GLY A 329 -69.42 -84.08 43.84
CA GLY A 329 -70.41 -84.92 43.17
C GLY A 329 -70.17 -86.42 43.41
N LYS A 330 -68.91 -86.88 43.32
CA LYS A 330 -68.55 -88.28 43.63
C LYS A 330 -68.75 -88.62 45.11
N VAL A 331 -68.44 -87.71 46.03
CA VAL A 331 -68.70 -87.88 47.47
C VAL A 331 -70.20 -87.96 47.75
N ALA A 332 -71.00 -87.06 47.18
CA ALA A 332 -72.45 -87.08 47.29
C ALA A 332 -73.07 -88.36 46.70
N HIS A 333 -72.52 -88.88 45.59
CA HIS A 333 -72.91 -90.18 45.05
C HIS A 333 -72.53 -91.32 45.99
N LEU A 334 -71.35 -91.32 46.62
CA LEU A 334 -70.96 -92.32 47.63
C LEU A 334 -71.85 -92.25 48.89
N GLU A 335 -72.23 -91.04 49.32
CA GLU A 335 -73.17 -90.85 50.43
C GLU A 335 -74.58 -91.37 50.06
N SER A 336 -75.02 -91.16 48.81
CA SER A 336 -76.32 -91.61 48.30
C SER A 336 -76.39 -93.10 47.96
N ASP A 337 -75.30 -93.73 47.49
CA ASP A 337 -75.21 -95.17 47.21
C ASP A 337 -74.96 -95.99 48.49
N SER A 338 -74.57 -95.33 49.59
CA SER A 338 -74.55 -95.99 50.87
C SER A 338 -75.99 -96.18 51.36
N ASP A 339 -76.52 -97.39 51.19
CA ASP A 339 -77.65 -97.95 51.94
C ASP A 339 -77.30 -98.14 53.44
N MET A 340 -76.41 -97.30 53.97
CA MET A 340 -76.06 -97.17 55.37
C MET A 340 -76.81 -95.96 55.91
N ARG A 341 -77.91 -96.22 56.62
CA ARG A 341 -78.53 -95.24 57.52
C ARG A 341 -77.50 -94.84 58.57
N LEU A 342 -76.79 -93.74 58.33
CA LEU A 342 -75.92 -93.10 59.31
C LEU A 342 -76.82 -92.55 60.41
N PHE A 343 -76.92 -93.28 61.52
CA PHE A 343 -77.64 -92.82 62.70
C PHE A 343 -77.04 -91.48 63.15
N THR A 344 -77.87 -90.47 63.33
CA THR A 344 -77.39 -89.21 63.91
C THR A 344 -76.88 -89.47 65.34
N ALA A 345 -75.96 -88.62 65.83
CA ALA A 345 -75.47 -88.74 67.19
C ALA A 345 -76.61 -88.74 68.24
N GLU A 346 -77.73 -88.05 67.94
CA GLU A 346 -78.95 -88.07 68.74
C GLU A 346 -79.71 -89.39 68.67
N GLU A 347 -79.81 -90.02 67.50
CA GLU A 347 -80.44 -91.34 67.35
C GLU A 347 -79.66 -92.44 68.08
N VAL A 348 -78.32 -92.40 68.04
CA VAL A 348 -77.45 -93.30 68.82
C VAL A 348 -77.60 -93.07 70.32
N ALA A 349 -77.71 -91.80 70.75
CA ALA A 349 -77.92 -91.45 72.16
C ALA A 349 -79.29 -91.89 72.68
N ALA A 350 -80.35 -91.76 71.87
CA ALA A 350 -81.70 -92.22 72.22
C ALA A 350 -81.78 -93.75 72.38
N LEU A 351 -81.08 -94.49 71.50
CA LEU A 351 -81.03 -95.95 71.54
C LEU A 351 -80.23 -96.46 72.75
N LEU A 352 -79.13 -95.79 73.10
CA LEU A 352 -78.35 -96.08 74.31
C LEU A 352 -79.13 -95.79 75.61
N ASN A 353 -79.93 -94.71 75.65
CA ASN A 353 -80.80 -94.43 76.80
C ASN A 353 -81.94 -95.45 76.92
N ALA A 354 -82.58 -95.84 75.82
CA ALA A 354 -83.61 -96.88 75.82
C ALA A 354 -83.08 -98.27 76.24
N MET A 355 -81.82 -98.58 75.95
CA MET A 355 -81.16 -99.81 76.45
C MET A 355 -80.80 -99.73 77.94
N ARG A 356 -80.62 -98.53 78.50
CA ARG A 356 -80.30 -98.30 79.92
C ARG A 356 -81.53 -98.40 80.83
N GLU A 357 -82.73 -98.17 80.32
CA GLU A 357 -84.01 -98.31 81.05
C GLU A 357 -84.59 -99.74 81.02
N ARG A 358 -83.97 -100.68 80.29
CA ARG A 358 -84.36 -102.11 80.20
C ARG A 358 -83.44 -103.08 80.95
N GLN A 359 -82.49 -102.59 81.75
CA GLN A 359 -81.86 -103.33 82.85
C GLN A 359 -82.68 -103.15 84.12
#